data_AF-A0AAF1KAU9-F1
#
_entry.id   AF-A0AAF1KAU9-F1
#
_cell.length_a   1.000
_cell.length_b   1.000
_cell.length_c   1.000
_cell.angle_alpha   90.00
_cell.angle_beta   90.00
_cell.angle_gamma   90.00
#
_symmetry.space_group_name_H-M   'P 1'
#
loop_
_entity.id
_entity.type
_entity.pdbx_description
1 polymer ?
#
loop_
_entity_poly.entity_id
_entity_poly.type
_entity_poly.pdbx_seq_one_letter_code
_entity_poly.pdbx_strand_id
1 'polypeptide(L)'
;MAKVRYIDHDGAADEVKIFGVVFKDGEVTEVSNDVAIRLFGNRYFEAADKETASENDDVTLEAVHRGRGTYAIISGDKVVKDGLSKEDSEAFNAMSDEDKAEYVN
;
A
#
# COMPACT_ATOMS: atom_id res chain seq x y z
N MET A 1 15.84 -1.89 11.59
CA MET A 1 15.70 -2.89 10.54
C MET A 1 14.43 -2.54 9.80
N ALA A 2 14.42 -2.69 8.48
CA ALA A 2 13.32 -2.35 7.59
C ALA A 2 13.15 -3.48 6.58
N LYS A 3 11.91 -3.81 6.26
CA LYS A 3 11.57 -4.84 5.28
C LYS A 3 11.49 -4.23 3.88
N VAL A 4 12.15 -4.87 2.93
CA VAL A 4 12.15 -4.47 1.52
C VAL A 4 11.78 -5.69 0.68
N ARG A 5 10.92 -5.50 -0.31
CA ARG A 5 10.55 -6.50 -1.31
C ARG A 5 11.25 -6.16 -2.63
N TYR A 6 11.85 -7.16 -3.27
CA TYR A 6 12.35 -7.02 -4.64
C TYR A 6 11.22 -7.32 -5.63
N ILE A 7 11.11 -6.52 -6.67
CA ILE A 7 10.09 -6.62 -7.72
C ILE A 7 10.79 -6.63 -9.06
N ASP A 8 10.72 -7.77 -9.71
CA ASP A 8 11.14 -7.90 -11.08
C ASP A 8 10.02 -7.44 -12.02
N HIS A 9 10.21 -6.27 -12.63
CA HIS A 9 9.27 -5.74 -13.61
C HIS A 9 9.47 -6.29 -15.03
N ASP A 10 10.58 -6.96 -15.33
CA ASP A 10 10.99 -7.35 -16.69
C ASP A 10 11.31 -8.84 -16.86
N GLY A 11 11.16 -9.66 -15.81
CA GLY A 11 11.65 -11.03 -15.74
C GLY A 11 13.16 -11.13 -15.93
N ALA A 12 13.91 -10.13 -15.47
CA ALA A 12 15.34 -9.99 -15.74
C ALA A 12 16.22 -10.89 -14.86
N ALA A 13 15.83 -11.13 -13.60
CA ALA A 13 16.51 -12.01 -12.66
C ALA A 13 15.63 -12.38 -11.46
N ASP A 14 15.41 -13.67 -11.21
CA ASP A 14 14.68 -14.17 -10.04
C ASP A 14 15.40 -13.88 -8.70
N GLU A 15 16.69 -13.56 -8.74
CA GLU A 15 17.52 -13.28 -7.56
C GLU A 15 18.53 -12.15 -7.87
N VAL A 16 18.63 -11.18 -6.95
CA VAL A 16 19.63 -10.12 -7.01
C VAL A 16 20.40 -10.00 -5.70
N LYS A 17 21.71 -9.80 -5.79
CA LYS A 17 22.56 -9.56 -4.62
C LYS A 17 23.01 -8.10 -4.57
N ILE A 18 22.49 -7.35 -3.59
CA ILE A 18 22.82 -5.93 -3.40
C ILE A 18 23.18 -5.68 -1.94
N PHE A 19 24.22 -4.88 -1.69
CA PHE A 19 24.71 -4.57 -0.33
C PHE A 19 25.07 -5.82 0.50
N GLY A 20 25.46 -6.92 -0.16
CA GLY A 20 25.77 -8.19 0.49
C GLY A 20 24.55 -9.02 0.91
N VAL A 21 23.34 -8.50 0.68
CA VAL A 21 22.06 -9.18 0.93
C VAL A 21 21.55 -9.77 -0.38
N VAL A 22 21.01 -10.98 -0.31
CA VAL A 22 20.37 -11.66 -1.44
C VAL A 22 18.87 -11.42 -1.34
N PHE A 23 18.28 -10.91 -2.41
CA PHE A 23 16.85 -10.67 -2.55
C PHE A 23 16.29 -11.56 -3.65
N LYS A 24 15.14 -12.16 -3.40
CA LYS A 24 14.40 -12.94 -4.41
C LYS A 24 13.17 -12.18 -4.84
N ASP A 25 12.74 -12.42 -6.08
CA ASP A 25 11.52 -11.80 -6.61
C ASP A 25 10.31 -12.11 -5.72
N GLY A 26 9.55 -11.06 -5.39
CA GLY A 26 8.38 -11.12 -4.53
C GLY A 26 8.67 -11.41 -3.05
N GLU A 27 9.90 -11.72 -2.67
CA GLU A 27 10.24 -12.10 -1.29
C GLU A 27 10.61 -10.89 -0.45
N VAL A 28 10.02 -10.82 0.75
CA VAL A 28 10.30 -9.77 1.73
C VAL A 28 11.57 -10.10 2.49
N THR A 29 12.56 -9.24 2.37
CA THR A 29 13.86 -9.39 3.04
C THR A 29 14.06 -8.27 4.07
N GLU A 30 14.44 -8.64 5.29
CA GLU A 30 14.78 -7.67 6.34
C GLU A 30 16.20 -7.15 6.14
N VAL A 31 16.33 -5.83 6.05
CA VAL A 31 17.62 -5.15 5.88
C VAL A 31 17.78 -4.02 6.89
N SER A 32 18.99 -3.48 6.98
CA SER A 32 19.22 -2.27 7.78
C SER A 32 18.55 -1.05 7.16
N ASN A 33 18.12 -0.08 7.97
CA ASN A 33 17.44 1.13 7.48
C ASN A 33 18.29 1.91 6.46
N ASP A 34 19.61 1.93 6.63
CA ASP A 34 20.56 2.57 5.70
C ASP A 34 20.51 1.94 4.30
N VAL A 35 20.35 0.61 4.25
CA VAL A 35 20.19 -0.14 3.00
C VAL A 35 18.81 0.11 2.40
N ALA A 36 17.76 0.09 3.22
CA ALA A 36 16.39 0.35 2.77
C ALA A 36 16.23 1.75 2.14
N ILE A 37 16.81 2.79 2.75
CA ILE A 37 16.78 4.16 2.19
C ILE A 37 17.44 4.22 0.80
N ARG A 38 18.52 3.47 0.58
CA ARG A 38 19.15 3.38 -0.75
C ARG A 38 18.30 2.63 -1.77
N LEU A 39 17.49 1.67 -1.32
CA LEU A 39 16.61 0.87 -2.16
C LEU A 39 15.27 1.58 -2.44
N PHE A 40 14.78 2.46 -1.55
CA PHE A 40 13.48 3.16 -1.69
C PHE A 40 13.36 4.15 -2.85
N GLY A 41 14.43 4.38 -3.62
CA GLY A 41 14.39 5.12 -4.88
C GLY A 41 14.50 4.25 -6.12
N ASN A 42 14.60 2.93 -5.97
CA ASN A 42 14.82 2.00 -7.06
C ASN A 42 13.49 1.38 -7.52
N ARG A 43 13.22 1.42 -8.83
CA ARG A 43 12.04 0.81 -9.46
C ARG A 43 11.88 -0.68 -9.18
N TYR A 44 12.97 -1.35 -8.78
CA TYR A 44 12.96 -2.79 -8.49
C TYR A 44 12.77 -3.12 -7.01
N PHE A 45 12.63 -2.14 -6.11
CA PHE A 45 12.54 -2.39 -4.67
C PHE A 45 11.45 -1.56 -4.00
N GLU A 46 10.63 -2.22 -3.20
CA GLU A 46 9.52 -1.61 -2.46
C GLU A 46 9.64 -1.82 -0.95
N ALA A 47 9.04 -0.90 -0.18
CA ALA A 47 8.90 -1.04 1.26
C ALA A 47 7.89 -2.13 1.61
N ALA A 48 8.37 -3.18 2.27
CA ALA A 48 7.50 -4.19 2.86
C ALA A 48 7.13 -3.86 4.33
N ASP A 49 7.74 -2.84 4.92
CA ASP A 49 7.29 -2.20 6.18
C ASP A 49 6.28 -1.07 5.94
N LYS A 50 5.87 -0.85 4.67
CA LYS A 50 4.64 -0.12 4.42
C LYS A 50 3.49 -1.05 4.75
N GLU A 51 2.99 -0.90 5.96
CA GLU A 51 1.55 -0.96 6.21
C GLU A 51 0.83 0.16 5.43
N THR A 52 1.03 0.19 4.12
CA THR A 52 0.14 0.83 3.16
C THR A 52 -0.03 -0.16 2.03
N ALA A 53 -1.20 -0.78 2.05
CA ALA A 53 -1.93 -1.22 0.87
C ALA A 53 -1.09 -1.94 -0.16
N SER A 54 -0.96 -3.25 0.05
CA SER A 54 -0.97 -4.16 -1.09
C SER A 54 -2.09 -3.76 -2.04
N GLU A 55 -1.77 -3.75 -3.33
CA GLU A 55 -2.60 -4.38 -4.34
C GLU A 55 -2.92 -5.81 -3.87
N ASN A 56 -3.89 -5.93 -2.95
CA ASN A 56 -4.65 -7.14 -2.76
C ASN A 56 -6.03 -6.82 -3.27
N ASP A 57 -6.47 -7.64 -4.21
CA ASP A 57 -7.81 -7.77 -4.76
C ASP A 57 -8.84 -8.22 -3.69
N ASP A 58 -8.73 -7.68 -2.48
CA ASP A 58 -9.74 -7.72 -1.43
C ASP A 58 -10.37 -6.34 -1.39
N VAL A 59 -11.67 -6.32 -1.62
CA VAL A 59 -12.52 -5.16 -1.90
C VAL A 59 -12.53 -4.21 -0.69
N THR A 60 -11.44 -3.49 -0.49
CA THR A 60 -11.20 -2.64 0.67
C THR A 60 -11.89 -1.30 0.44
N LEU A 61 -12.68 -0.91 1.43
CA LEU A 61 -13.41 0.34 1.42
C LEU A 61 -12.48 1.43 1.96
N GLU A 62 -12.21 2.46 1.16
CA GLU A 62 -11.45 3.63 1.60
C GLU A 62 -12.20 4.92 1.25
N ALA A 63 -12.11 5.93 2.11
CA ALA A 63 -12.58 7.26 1.80
C ALA A 63 -11.48 8.08 1.13
N VAL A 64 -11.64 8.40 -0.16
CA VAL A 64 -10.74 9.22 -0.95
C VAL A 64 -11.24 10.65 -1.14
N HIS A 65 -10.32 11.61 -1.20
CA HIS A 65 -10.62 13.00 -1.54
C HIS A 65 -10.83 13.15 -3.05
N ARG A 66 -12.04 13.59 -3.46
CA ARG A 66 -12.44 13.76 -4.87
C ARG A 66 -12.21 15.18 -5.39
N GLY A 67 -11.80 16.11 -4.51
CA GLY A 67 -11.63 17.52 -4.83
C GLY A 67 -12.80 18.38 -4.32
N ARG A 68 -12.60 19.70 -4.31
CA ARG A 68 -13.56 20.70 -3.76
C ARG A 68 -13.95 20.47 -2.29
N GLY A 69 -13.10 19.80 -1.50
CA GLY A 69 -13.39 19.47 -0.10
C GLY A 69 -14.44 18.37 0.07
N THR A 70 -14.72 17.63 -1.00
CA THR A 70 -15.66 16.51 -1.02
C THR A 70 -14.91 15.19 -1.02
N TYR A 71 -15.38 14.25 -0.23
CA TYR A 71 -14.79 12.93 -0.06
C TYR A 71 -15.80 11.86 -0.51
N ALA A 72 -15.28 10.71 -0.94
CA ALA A 72 -16.09 9.59 -1.37
C ALA A 72 -15.48 8.27 -0.89
N ILE A 73 -16.33 7.35 -0.43
CA ILE A 73 -15.94 5.97 -0.15
C ILE A 73 -15.89 5.22 -1.48
N ILE A 74 -14.72 4.68 -1.81
CA ILE A 74 -14.48 3.82 -2.94
C ILE A 74 -14.21 2.40 -2.46
N SER A 75 -14.50 1.45 -3.34
CA SER A 75 -14.31 0.02 -3.15
C SER A 75 -13.66 -0.51 -4.42
N GLY A 76 -12.34 -0.61 -4.39
CA GLY A 76 -11.54 -0.72 -5.61
C GLY A 76 -11.84 0.45 -6.57
N ASP A 77 -12.40 0.14 -7.74
CA ASP A 77 -12.71 1.14 -8.78
C ASP A 77 -14.12 1.76 -8.66
N LYS A 78 -14.95 1.28 -7.73
CA LYS A 78 -16.35 1.73 -7.60
C LYS A 78 -16.54 2.71 -6.46
N VAL A 79 -17.28 3.78 -6.73
CA VAL A 79 -17.75 4.70 -5.69
C VAL A 79 -18.98 4.09 -5.03
N VAL A 80 -18.89 3.84 -3.73
CA VAL A 80 -19.99 3.29 -2.93
C VAL A 80 -20.79 4.43 -2.30
N LYS A 81 -20.13 5.51 -1.88
CA LYS A 81 -20.77 6.67 -1.25
C LYS A 81 -20.00 7.94 -1.57
N ASP A 82 -20.70 9.02 -1.92
CA ASP A 82 -20.10 10.33 -2.16
C ASP A 82 -20.68 11.40 -1.23
N GLY A 83 -20.06 12.58 -1.22
CA GLY A 83 -20.52 13.72 -0.42
C GLY A 83 -20.06 13.70 1.04
N LEU A 84 -19.04 12.90 1.39
CA LEU A 84 -18.48 12.89 2.74
C LEU A 84 -17.72 14.19 3.02
N SER A 85 -17.80 14.61 4.28
CA SER A 85 -16.96 15.67 4.83
C SER A 85 -15.54 15.16 5.09
N LYS A 86 -14.60 16.08 5.33
CA LYS A 86 -13.23 15.70 5.72
C LYS A 86 -13.23 14.87 7.01
N GLU A 87 -13.95 15.31 8.03
CA GLU A 87 -14.04 14.63 9.32
C GLU A 87 -14.63 13.22 9.17
N ASP A 88 -15.69 13.07 8.37
CA ASP A 88 -16.27 11.75 8.06
C ASP A 88 -15.28 10.86 7.32
N SER A 89 -14.52 11.40 6.37
CA SER A 89 -13.53 10.61 5.62
C SER A 89 -12.38 10.12 6.50
N GLU A 90 -11.91 10.96 7.43
CA GLU A 90 -10.87 10.60 8.39
C GLU A 90 -11.38 9.58 9.40
N ALA A 91 -12.61 9.76 9.90
CA ALA A 91 -13.27 8.81 10.79
C ALA A 91 -13.49 7.46 10.10
N PHE A 92 -13.96 7.46 8.85
CA PHE A 92 -14.18 6.23 8.08
C PHE A 92 -12.88 5.48 7.84
N ASN A 93 -11.80 6.17 7.45
CA ASN A 93 -10.49 5.54 7.24
C ASN A 93 -9.85 5.03 8.54
N ALA A 94 -10.21 5.61 9.69
CA ALA A 94 -9.75 5.17 11.01
C ALA A 94 -10.52 3.98 11.59
N MET A 95 -11.64 3.58 10.98
CA MET A 95 -12.41 2.38 11.37
C MET A 95 -11.72 1.10 10.90
N SER A 96 -12.05 -0.03 11.52
CA SER A 96 -11.64 -1.37 11.06
C SER A 96 -12.37 -1.73 9.76
N ASP A 97 -11.81 -2.61 8.95
CA ASP A 97 -12.45 -2.98 7.66
C ASP A 97 -13.82 -3.65 7.84
N GLU A 98 -14.04 -4.36 8.95
CA GLU A 98 -15.36 -4.89 9.36
C GLU A 98 -16.38 -3.76 9.62
N ASP A 99 -16.00 -2.74 10.40
CA ASP A 99 -16.86 -1.58 10.70
C ASP A 99 -17.15 -0.75 9.44
N LYS A 100 -16.15 -0.61 8.56
CA LYS A 100 -16.32 0.08 7.27
C LYS A 100 -17.33 -0.65 6.39
N ALA A 101 -17.26 -1.98 6.31
CA ALA A 101 -18.20 -2.78 5.55
C ALA A 101 -19.63 -2.63 6.07
N GLU A 102 -19.84 -2.57 7.39
CA GLU A 102 -21.16 -2.30 7.97
C GLU A 102 -21.67 -0.88 7.69
N TYR A 103 -20.79 0.12 7.61
CA TYR A 103 -21.18 1.51 7.39
C TYR A 103 -21.74 1.79 5.97
N VAL A 104 -21.37 0.98 4.98
CA VAL A 104 -21.77 1.14 3.57
C VAL A 104 -22.75 0.08 3.06
N ASN A 105 -23.09 -0.90 3.91
CA ASN A 105 -24.14 -1.90 3.66
C ASN A 105 -25.54 -1.29 3.86
#